data_AF-A0A366MBW2-F1
#
_entry.id   AF-A0A366MBW2-F1
#
_cell.length_a   1.000
_cell.length_b   1.000
_cell.length_c   1.000
_cell.angle_alpha   90.00
_cell.angle_beta   90.00
_cell.angle_gamma   90.00
#
_symmetry.space_group_name_H-M   'P 1'
#
loop_
_entity.id
_entity.type
_entity.pdbx_description
1 polymer ?
#
loop_
_entity_poly.entity_id
_entity_poly.type
_entity_poly.pdbx_seq_one_letter_code
_entity_poly.pdbx_strand_id
1 'polypeptide(L)'
;MGRYNTNITNCNFNNNSAADGGVISSSGGQIVIINNSKFNDNLVNGSGGAIYNGGIDLSVINSNFINNTAYYGGTIPNRDIINVTSCNFTKNYANNGGAVSTMVGK
;
A
#
# COMPACT_ATOMS: atom_id res chain seq x y z
N MET A 1 11.29 11.97 20.65
CA MET A 1 11.01 12.58 19.33
C MET A 1 9.61 12.16 18.92
N GLY A 2 8.77 13.10 18.50
CA GLY A 2 7.35 12.83 18.21
C GLY A 2 7.19 11.86 17.04
N ARG A 3 6.36 10.83 17.21
CA ARG A 3 5.86 10.03 16.09
C ARG A 3 4.90 10.92 15.30
N TYR A 4 5.17 11.13 14.01
CA TYR A 4 4.23 11.81 13.14
C TYR A 4 3.24 10.79 12.60
N ASN A 5 1.95 11.11 12.74
CA ASN A 5 0.89 10.30 12.16
C ASN A 5 0.50 10.92 10.82
N THR A 6 0.51 10.11 9.77
CA THR A 6 0.03 10.51 8.45
C THR A 6 -1.38 9.94 8.27
N ASN A 7 -2.37 10.80 8.10
CA ASN A 7 -3.77 10.43 7.88
C ASN A 7 -4.19 10.72 6.45
N ILE A 8 -4.71 9.70 5.75
CA ILE A 8 -5.21 9.78 4.38
C ILE A 8 -6.67 9.35 4.42
N THR A 9 -7.59 10.23 4.04
CA THR A 9 -9.03 9.96 4.17
C THR A 9 -9.79 10.54 3.01
N ASN A 10 -10.74 9.75 2.46
CA ASN A 10 -11.57 10.16 1.33
C ASN A 10 -10.76 10.56 0.08
N CYS A 11 -9.61 9.93 -0.13
CA CYS A 11 -8.74 10.22 -1.27
C CYS A 11 -9.00 9.27 -2.43
N ASN A 12 -8.70 9.73 -3.64
CA ASN A 12 -8.77 8.92 -4.84
C ASN A 12 -7.47 9.03 -5.63
N PHE A 13 -6.76 7.92 -5.76
CA PHE A 13 -5.47 7.82 -6.43
C PHE A 13 -5.63 6.98 -7.69
N ASN A 14 -5.62 7.63 -8.85
CA ASN A 14 -5.82 6.96 -10.14
C ASN A 14 -4.60 7.14 -11.04
N ASN A 15 -4.25 6.08 -11.75
CA ASN A 15 -3.29 6.11 -12.86
C ASN A 15 -1.92 6.67 -12.46
N ASN A 16 -1.48 6.44 -11.22
CA ASN A 16 -0.17 6.87 -10.76
C ASN A 16 0.89 5.83 -11.15
N SER A 17 2.11 6.30 -11.36
CA SER A 17 3.25 5.44 -11.58
C SER A 17 4.48 5.91 -10.81
N ALA A 18 5.22 4.96 -10.24
CA ALA A 18 6.43 5.20 -9.49
C ALA A 18 7.48 4.13 -9.80
N ALA A 19 8.75 4.45 -9.54
CA ALA A 19 9.85 3.49 -9.65
C ALA A 19 9.74 2.41 -8.56
N ASP A 20 9.51 2.83 -7.32
CA ASP A 20 9.22 1.98 -6.16
C ASP A 20 8.18 2.69 -5.30
N GLY A 21 7.42 1.93 -4.50
CA GLY A 21 6.67 2.52 -3.41
C GLY A 21 5.20 2.83 -3.68
N GLY A 22 4.62 2.29 -4.76
CA GLY A 22 3.22 2.57 -5.06
C GLY A 22 2.92 4.05 -5.24
N VAL A 23 1.70 4.38 -4.88
CA VAL A 23 1.20 5.74 -4.62
C VAL A 23 1.72 6.28 -3.29
N ILE A 24 1.90 5.40 -2.29
CA ILE A 24 2.30 5.77 -0.93
C ILE A 24 3.51 4.91 -0.53
N SER A 25 4.68 5.54 -0.36
CA SER A 25 5.87 4.89 0.20
C SER A 25 6.09 5.37 1.62
N SER A 26 6.07 4.45 2.58
CA SER A 26 6.23 4.78 4.01
C SER A 26 7.44 4.05 4.60
N SER A 27 8.30 4.80 5.28
CA SER A 27 9.49 4.30 5.97
C SER A 27 9.80 5.14 7.21
N GLY A 28 10.46 4.54 8.21
CA GLY A 28 10.76 5.17 9.51
C GLY A 28 9.54 5.22 10.44
N GLY A 29 9.74 5.29 11.76
CA GLY A 29 8.73 5.02 12.81
C GLY A 29 7.49 5.93 12.92
N GLN A 30 6.85 6.27 11.80
CA GLN A 30 5.54 6.88 11.69
C GLN A 30 4.41 5.85 11.79
N ILE A 31 3.20 6.36 11.99
CA ILE A 31 1.96 5.59 11.83
C ILE A 31 1.24 6.15 10.61
N VAL A 32 0.79 5.29 9.70
CA VAL A 32 0.00 5.70 8.54
C VAL A 32 -1.39 5.09 8.65
N ILE A 33 -2.41 5.94 8.59
CA ILE A 33 -3.82 5.52 8.63
C ILE A 33 -4.48 5.96 7.33
N ILE A 34 -5.03 4.99 6.60
CA ILE A 34 -5.75 5.18 5.34
C ILE A 34 -7.19 4.75 5.56
N ASN A 35 -8.14 5.65 5.32
CA ASN A 35 -9.56 5.39 5.50
C ASN A 35 -10.37 5.84 4.28
N ASN A 36 -11.37 5.03 3.90
CA ASN A 36 -12.36 5.37 2.87
C ASN A 36 -11.74 5.91 1.57
N SER A 37 -10.64 5.31 1.11
CA SER A 37 -9.87 5.79 -0.04
C SER A 37 -9.86 4.79 -1.18
N LYS A 38 -9.56 5.25 -2.39
CA LYS A 38 -9.54 4.43 -3.60
C LYS A 38 -8.19 4.52 -4.31
N PHE A 39 -7.71 3.38 -4.79
CA PHE A 39 -6.48 3.21 -5.56
C PHE A 39 -6.82 2.46 -6.84
N ASN A 40 -6.85 3.14 -7.98
CA ASN A 40 -7.26 2.55 -9.25
C ASN A 40 -6.16 2.65 -10.31
N ASP A 41 -5.92 1.55 -11.02
CA ASP A 41 -5.07 1.52 -12.21
C ASP A 41 -3.65 2.09 -11.98
N ASN A 42 -3.11 1.92 -10.77
CA ASN A 42 -1.74 2.37 -10.46
C ASN A 42 -0.71 1.32 -10.90
N LEU A 43 0.38 1.77 -11.50
CA LEU A 43 1.42 0.90 -12.10
C LEU A 43 2.79 1.22 -11.52
N VAL A 44 3.39 0.25 -10.83
CA VAL A 44 4.75 0.38 -10.30
C VAL A 44 5.66 -0.69 -10.89
N ASN A 45 6.79 -0.23 -11.44
CA ASN A 45 7.79 -1.09 -12.07
C ASN A 45 8.75 -1.75 -11.07
N GLY A 46 8.72 -1.33 -9.81
CA GLY A 46 9.47 -1.91 -8.70
C GLY A 46 8.57 -2.57 -7.65
N SER A 47 8.85 -2.31 -6.37
CA SER A 47 8.10 -2.90 -5.26
C SER A 47 6.87 -2.07 -4.87
N GLY A 48 5.71 -2.73 -4.84
CA GLY A 48 4.46 -2.18 -4.31
C GLY A 48 3.59 -1.46 -5.31
N GLY A 49 2.45 -2.07 -5.64
CA GLY A 49 1.57 -1.59 -6.71
C GLY A 49 0.75 -0.35 -6.33
N ALA A 50 0.45 -0.13 -5.04
CA ALA A 50 -0.22 1.08 -4.58
C ALA A 50 0.32 1.61 -3.25
N ILE A 51 0.79 0.75 -2.34
CA ILE A 51 1.35 1.19 -1.07
C ILE A 51 2.58 0.35 -0.77
N TYR A 52 3.69 0.96 -0.36
CA TYR A 52 4.83 0.25 0.21
C TYR A 52 4.98 0.60 1.68
N ASN A 53 4.87 -0.42 2.53
CA ASN A 53 5.19 -0.32 3.95
C ASN A 53 6.58 -0.91 4.23
N GLY A 54 7.55 -0.02 4.41
CA GLY A 54 8.95 -0.34 4.66
C GLY A 54 9.34 -0.54 6.13
N GLY A 55 8.39 -0.62 7.06
CA GLY A 55 8.69 -0.83 8.49
C GLY A 55 7.93 0.11 9.43
N ILE A 56 6.65 0.33 9.15
CA ILE A 56 5.79 1.23 9.91
C ILE A 56 4.50 0.54 10.35
N ASP A 57 3.80 1.12 11.32
CA ASP A 57 2.44 0.70 11.65
C ASP A 57 1.48 1.24 10.58
N LEU A 58 1.01 0.36 9.70
CA LEU A 58 0.07 0.72 8.62
C LEU A 58 -1.34 0.18 8.93
N SER A 59 -2.33 1.08 8.92
CA SER A 59 -3.75 0.73 9.00
C SER A 59 -4.48 1.18 7.73
N VAL A 60 -5.17 0.25 7.08
CA VAL A 60 -5.98 0.50 5.88
C VAL A 60 -7.41 0.01 6.12
N ILE A 61 -8.36 0.94 6.07
CA ILE A 61 -9.75 0.72 6.48
C ILE A 61 -10.69 1.21 5.38
N ASN A 62 -11.75 0.45 5.10
CA ASN A 62 -12.85 0.84 4.20
C ASN A 62 -12.38 1.30 2.80
N SER A 63 -11.28 0.75 2.29
CA SER A 63 -10.63 1.26 1.08
C SER A 63 -10.68 0.26 -0.08
N ASN A 64 -10.63 0.76 -1.31
CA ASN A 64 -10.71 -0.07 -2.52
C ASN A 64 -9.44 0.03 -3.35
N PHE A 65 -8.92 -1.11 -3.77
CA PHE A 65 -7.76 -1.25 -4.65
C PHE A 65 -8.19 -1.99 -5.91
N ILE A 66 -8.19 -1.32 -7.06
CA ILE A 66 -8.70 -1.86 -8.32
C ILE A 66 -7.62 -1.76 -9.39
N ASN A 67 -7.36 -2.85 -10.11
CA ASN A 67 -6.44 -2.90 -11.26
C ASN A 67 -5.01 -2.38 -10.98
N ASN A 68 -4.54 -2.43 -9.74
CA ASN A 68 -3.18 -1.98 -9.43
C ASN A 68 -2.15 -3.06 -9.77
N THR A 69 -1.04 -2.65 -10.35
CA THR A 69 0.00 -3.53 -10.87
C THR A 69 1.35 -3.22 -10.22
N ALA A 70 2.01 -4.24 -9.68
CA ALA A 70 3.36 -4.15 -9.14
C ALA A 70 4.29 -5.16 -9.83
N TYR A 71 5.57 -4.86 -9.95
CA TYR A 71 6.52 -5.89 -10.37
C TYR A 71 6.87 -6.84 -9.21
N TYR A 72 7.10 -6.32 -8.00
CA TYR A 72 7.41 -7.12 -6.80
C TYR A 72 6.52 -6.75 -5.59
N GLY A 73 6.24 -7.72 -4.72
CA GLY A 73 5.67 -7.50 -3.38
C GLY A 73 4.16 -7.22 -3.31
N GLY A 74 3.38 -7.50 -4.36
CA GLY A 74 1.94 -7.22 -4.38
C GLY A 74 1.56 -5.74 -4.45
N THR A 75 0.27 -5.41 -4.37
CA THR A 75 -0.21 -4.02 -4.32
C THR A 75 0.18 -3.33 -3.03
N ILE A 76 0.22 -4.08 -1.93
CA ILE A 76 0.72 -3.61 -0.63
C ILE A 76 1.81 -4.55 -0.11
N PRO A 77 3.10 -4.35 -0.47
CA PRO A 77 4.22 -4.94 0.21
C PRO A 77 4.35 -4.35 1.60
N ASN A 78 4.48 -5.26 2.56
CA ASN A 78 4.56 -4.92 3.95
C ASN A 78 5.69 -5.67 4.63
N ARG A 79 6.56 -4.95 5.36
CA ARG A 79 7.69 -5.51 6.11
C ARG A 79 7.51 -5.54 7.62
N ASP A 80 6.37 -5.06 8.13
CA ASP A 80 6.08 -5.00 9.58
C ASP A 80 4.60 -5.30 9.86
N ILE A 81 3.97 -4.71 10.87
CA ILE A 81 2.55 -4.91 11.16
C ILE A 81 1.69 -4.11 10.17
N ILE A 82 0.75 -4.81 9.52
CA ILE A 82 -0.31 -4.19 8.73
C ILE A 82 -1.68 -4.66 9.21
N ASN A 83 -2.60 -3.72 9.39
CA ASN A 83 -4.01 -3.99 9.65
C ASN A 83 -4.84 -3.56 8.42
N VAL A 84 -5.44 -4.52 7.72
CA VAL A 84 -6.32 -4.27 6.57
C VAL A 84 -7.71 -4.78 6.89
N THR A 85 -8.68 -3.87 6.99
CA THR A 85 -10.06 -4.21 7.39
C THR A 85 -11.07 -3.56 6.47
N SER A 86 -12.13 -4.30 6.12
CA SER A 86 -13.23 -3.79 5.28
C SER A 86 -12.76 -3.21 3.93
N CYS A 87 -11.67 -3.76 3.36
CA CYS A 87 -11.12 -3.31 2.09
C CYS A 87 -11.45 -4.28 0.96
N ASN A 88 -11.63 -3.75 -0.25
CA ASN A 88 -11.80 -4.57 -1.46
C ASN A 88 -10.57 -4.51 -2.35
N PHE A 89 -10.13 -5.67 -2.83
CA PHE A 89 -9.04 -5.80 -3.79
C PHE A 89 -9.58 -6.49 -5.04
N THR A 90 -9.60 -5.79 -6.17
CA THR A 90 -10.16 -6.31 -7.42
C THR A 90 -9.13 -6.20 -8.54
N LYS A 91 -8.84 -7.31 -9.22
CA LYS A 91 -7.94 -7.36 -10.39
C LYS A 91 -6.55 -6.75 -10.16
N ASN A 92 -6.06 -6.79 -8.94
CA ASN A 92 -4.70 -6.36 -8.65
C ASN A 92 -3.71 -7.47 -8.98
N TYR A 93 -2.56 -7.10 -9.54
CA TYR A 93 -1.56 -8.04 -10.03
C TYR A 93 -0.17 -7.67 -9.51
N ALA A 94 0.61 -8.68 -9.11
CA ALA A 94 2.05 -8.55 -9.06
C ALA A 94 2.77 -9.83 -9.50
N ASN A 95 4.00 -9.68 -10.03
CA ASN A 95 4.79 -10.80 -10.52
C ASN A 95 5.23 -11.73 -9.36
N ASN A 96 5.54 -11.12 -8.20
CA ASN A 96 5.76 -11.82 -6.94
C ASN A 96 4.86 -11.23 -5.85
N GLY A 97 3.81 -11.96 -5.46
CA GLY A 97 2.80 -11.51 -4.49
C GLY A 97 1.44 -11.22 -5.14
N GLY A 98 0.34 -11.35 -4.38
CA GLY A 98 -1.02 -11.06 -4.85
C GLY A 98 -1.38 -9.58 -4.67
N ALA A 99 -2.62 -9.29 -4.25
CA ALA A 99 -2.99 -7.93 -3.90
C ALA A 99 -2.25 -7.40 -2.66
N VAL A 100 -1.96 -8.24 -1.68
CA VAL A 100 -1.18 -7.88 -0.49
C VAL A 100 -0.06 -8.91 -0.35
N SER A 101 1.15 -8.46 -0.01
CA SER A 101 2.27 -9.35 0.30
C SER A 101 2.95 -8.90 1.58
N THR A 102 3.21 -9.84 2.49
CA THR A 102 3.96 -9.57 3.72
C THR A 102 5.30 -10.28 3.66
N MET A 103 6.39 -9.54 3.75
CA MET A 103 7.74 -10.09 3.88
C MET A 103 8.13 -10.01 5.36
N VAL A 104 7.94 -11.11 6.09
CA VAL A 104 8.40 -11.19 7.48
C VAL A 104 9.90 -11.48 7.47
N GLY A 105 10.72 -10.44 7.63
CA GLY A 105 12.13 -10.61 7.98
C GLY A 105 12.23 -10.82 9.49
N LYS A 106 12.76 -11.96 9.92
CA LYS A 106 13.30 -12.09 11.28
C LYS A 106 14.57 -11.26 11.41
#